data_AF-A0A1J0LJM2-F1
#
_entry.id   AF-A0A1J0LJM2-F1
#
_cell.length_a   1.000
_cell.length_b   1.000
_cell.length_c   1.000
_cell.angle_alpha   90.00
_cell.angle_beta   90.00
_cell.angle_gamma   90.00
#
_symmetry.space_group_name_H-M   'P 1'
#
loop_
_entity.id
_entity.type
_entity.pdbx_description
1 polymer ?
#
loop_
_entity_poly.entity_id
_entity_poly.type
_entity_poly.pdbx_seq_one_letter_code
_entity_poly.pdbx_strand_id
1 'polypeptide(L)'
;MYKLFIVSIYFLFITGCNSQKVVKNTTQDKEFEKSNSEVMLQQKIKQSNFKNPKTTYNSNKSYALCTNEFQGSRLASRIDFFIYDLKNNILIEEGSIIGDVYWEDDFTIILDPYVGMVQENTPINNTKKSVKKIHLNK
;
A
#
# COMPACT_ATOMS: atom_id res chain seq x y z
N MET A 1 -41.76 -53.09 54.50
CA MET A 1 -40.74 -52.28 55.22
C MET A 1 -39.62 -52.00 54.20
N TYR A 2 -39.30 -50.83 53.65
CA TYR A 2 -39.62 -49.39 53.73
C TYR A 2 -40.36 -48.96 52.43
N LYS A 3 -41.35 -48.05 52.30
CA LYS A 3 -41.64 -46.66 52.73
C LYS A 3 -40.96 -45.52 51.91
N LEU A 4 -41.82 -44.60 51.41
CA LEU A 4 -41.65 -43.27 50.76
C LEU A 4 -41.26 -43.28 49.26
N PHE A 5 -42.01 -42.77 48.27
CA PHE A 5 -42.97 -41.65 48.09
C PHE A 5 -42.40 -40.23 48.30
N ILE A 6 -42.48 -39.41 47.23
CA ILE A 6 -42.60 -37.93 47.06
C ILE A 6 -41.82 -37.57 45.76
N VAL A 7 -42.42 -37.27 44.61
CA VAL A 7 -43.36 -36.20 44.18
C VAL A 7 -42.69 -34.82 43.97
N SER A 8 -42.91 -34.28 42.76
CA SER A 8 -42.97 -32.87 42.36
C SER A 8 -41.66 -32.08 42.19
N ILE A 9 -41.34 -31.66 40.96
CA ILE A 9 -41.77 -30.44 40.21
C ILE A 9 -40.55 -29.51 40.16
N TYR A 10 -40.08 -29.18 38.96
CA TYR A 10 -40.08 -27.80 38.43
C TYR A 10 -39.64 -27.85 36.96
N PHE A 11 -40.62 -27.66 36.10
CA PHE A 11 -40.46 -27.07 34.78
C PHE A 11 -39.83 -25.68 34.95
N LEU A 12 -38.75 -25.38 34.22
CA LEU A 12 -38.38 -24.04 33.71
C LEU A 12 -37.28 -24.28 32.66
N PHE A 13 -37.64 -24.38 31.39
CA PHE A 13 -37.79 -23.26 30.45
C PHE A 13 -36.46 -22.72 29.88
N ILE A 14 -36.35 -22.93 28.57
CA ILE A 14 -35.98 -21.96 27.52
C ILE A 14 -34.49 -21.76 27.23
N THR A 15 -34.26 -21.74 25.91
CA THR A 15 -33.20 -21.06 25.17
C THR A 15 -31.80 -21.65 25.22
N GLY A 16 -31.49 -22.40 24.17
CA GLY A 16 -30.85 -21.76 23.02
C GLY A 16 -29.39 -21.39 23.23
N CYS A 17 -28.51 -22.24 22.73
CA CYS A 17 -27.42 -21.75 21.91
C CYS A 17 -27.12 -22.80 20.85
N ASN A 18 -27.72 -22.62 19.67
CA ASN A 18 -27.12 -23.14 18.44
C ASN A 18 -25.69 -22.57 18.44
N SER A 19 -24.71 -23.38 18.81
CA SER A 19 -23.32 -23.12 18.42
C SER A 19 -23.19 -23.42 16.94
N GLN A 20 -23.94 -22.65 16.13
CA GLN A 20 -23.49 -22.26 14.82
C GLN A 20 -22.21 -21.48 15.14
N LYS A 21 -21.07 -22.17 15.04
CA LYS A 21 -19.77 -21.51 14.98
C LYS A 21 -19.92 -20.53 13.84
N VAL A 22 -20.17 -19.28 14.19
CA VAL A 22 -20.04 -18.15 13.32
C VAL A 22 -18.55 -18.12 12.99
N VAL A 23 -18.17 -18.83 11.93
CA VAL A 23 -16.96 -18.57 11.19
C VAL A 23 -17.21 -17.22 10.53
N LYS A 24 -17.10 -16.14 11.32
CA LYS A 24 -17.24 -14.76 10.85
C LYS A 24 -15.99 -14.47 10.03
N ASN A 25 -16.12 -14.67 8.72
CA ASN A 25 -15.65 -13.79 7.65
C ASN A 25 -14.22 -13.24 7.67
N THR A 26 -13.26 -13.89 8.34
CA THR A 26 -11.86 -13.41 8.28
C THR A 26 -11.26 -13.48 6.87
N THR A 27 -11.82 -14.29 5.97
CA THR A 27 -11.36 -14.42 4.57
C THR A 27 -11.98 -13.38 3.64
N GLN A 28 -13.25 -13.02 3.83
CA GLN A 28 -13.92 -12.01 2.99
C GLN A 28 -13.43 -10.59 3.29
N ASP A 29 -13.13 -10.28 4.55
CA ASP A 29 -12.68 -8.93 4.92
C ASP A 29 -11.28 -8.62 4.33
N LYS A 30 -10.41 -9.64 4.20
CA LYS A 30 -9.08 -9.47 3.58
C LYS A 30 -9.13 -9.32 2.07
N GLU A 31 -10.02 -10.03 1.38
CA GLU A 31 -10.23 -9.83 -0.06
C GLU A 31 -10.90 -8.48 -0.35
N PHE A 32 -11.83 -8.06 0.50
CA PHE A 32 -12.53 -6.78 0.37
C PHE A 32 -11.60 -5.59 0.66
N GLU A 33 -10.77 -5.64 1.71
CA GLU A 33 -9.77 -4.59 1.98
C GLU A 33 -8.73 -4.49 0.86
N LYS A 34 -8.22 -5.62 0.37
CA LYS A 34 -7.27 -5.64 -0.76
C LYS A 34 -7.89 -5.00 -2.00
N SER A 35 -9.18 -5.24 -2.26
CA SER A 35 -9.91 -4.63 -3.36
C SER A 35 -10.04 -3.11 -3.23
N ASN A 36 -10.26 -2.59 -2.02
CA ASN A 36 -10.51 -1.16 -1.82
C ASN A 36 -9.20 -0.33 -1.96
N SER A 37 -8.10 -0.84 -1.40
CA SER A 37 -6.77 -0.22 -1.54
C SER A 37 -6.32 -0.15 -2.99
N GLU A 38 -6.52 -1.23 -3.75
CA GLU A 38 -6.22 -1.26 -5.18
C GLU A 38 -7.11 -0.28 -5.95
N VAL A 39 -8.40 -0.16 -5.62
CA VAL A 39 -9.30 0.82 -6.25
C VAL A 39 -8.85 2.27 -5.98
N MET A 40 -8.46 2.60 -4.75
CA MET A 40 -7.98 3.95 -4.40
C MET A 40 -6.68 4.29 -5.12
N LEU A 41 -5.74 3.33 -5.20
CA LEU A 41 -4.52 3.49 -5.99
C LEU A 41 -4.85 3.74 -7.47
N GLN A 42 -5.77 2.97 -8.05
CA GLN A 42 -6.20 3.15 -9.44
C GLN A 42 -6.87 4.50 -9.67
N GLN A 43 -7.64 5.01 -8.71
CA GLN A 43 -8.21 6.36 -8.77
C GLN A 43 -7.11 7.43 -8.77
N LYS A 44 -6.10 7.31 -7.88
CA LYS A 44 -4.98 8.24 -7.85
C LYS A 44 -4.16 8.19 -9.15
N ILE A 45 -3.96 7.00 -9.72
CA ILE A 45 -3.33 6.84 -11.04
C ILE A 45 -4.14 7.59 -12.11
N LYS A 46 -5.47 7.43 -12.16
CA LYS A 46 -6.34 8.12 -13.13
C LYS A 46 -6.36 9.64 -12.95
N GLN A 47 -6.22 10.12 -11.72
CA GLN A 47 -6.15 11.55 -11.40
C GLN A 47 -4.76 12.13 -11.73
N SER A 48 -3.73 11.30 -11.79
CA SER A 48 -2.40 11.72 -12.21
C SER A 48 -2.34 11.86 -13.74
N ASN A 49 -1.40 12.67 -14.24
CA ASN A 49 -1.13 12.80 -15.68
C ASN A 49 -0.33 11.61 -16.24
N PHE A 50 -0.41 10.44 -15.60
CA PHE A 50 0.36 9.27 -15.97
C PHE A 50 -0.31 8.60 -17.17
N LYS A 51 0.40 8.55 -18.31
CA LYS A 51 -0.15 7.94 -19.53
C LYS A 51 -0.03 6.42 -19.52
N ASN A 52 1.12 5.90 -19.10
CA ASN A 52 1.41 4.47 -19.03
C ASN A 52 2.23 4.15 -17.76
N PRO A 53 1.60 4.23 -16.58
CA PRO A 53 2.30 4.05 -15.33
C PRO A 53 2.75 2.61 -15.12
N LYS A 54 4.01 2.44 -14.70
CA LYS A 54 4.50 1.18 -14.14
C LYS A 54 4.29 1.21 -12.63
N THR A 55 3.46 0.30 -12.13
CA THR A 55 3.22 0.10 -10.71
C THR A 55 3.99 -1.11 -10.23
N THR A 56 4.85 -0.91 -9.23
CA THR A 56 5.60 -1.98 -8.57
C THR A 56 5.11 -2.08 -7.13
N TYR A 57 4.46 -3.21 -6.81
CA TYR A 57 4.04 -3.52 -5.46
C TYR A 57 5.22 -4.06 -4.67
N ASN A 58 5.36 -3.60 -3.43
CA ASN A 58 6.30 -4.24 -2.52
C ASN A 58 5.70 -5.58 -2.07
N SER A 59 6.31 -6.71 -2.43
CA SER A 59 5.72 -8.03 -2.15
C SER A 59 5.58 -8.33 -0.66
N ASN A 60 6.39 -7.68 0.18
CA ASN A 60 6.44 -7.92 1.62
C ASN A 60 5.63 -6.90 2.43
N LYS A 61 5.14 -5.82 1.79
CA LYS A 61 4.52 -4.68 2.49
C LYS A 61 3.38 -4.05 1.70
N SER A 62 2.52 -3.33 2.42
CA SER A 62 1.38 -2.61 1.85
C SER A 62 1.79 -1.28 1.21
N TYR A 63 2.83 -1.27 0.37
CA TYR A 63 3.27 -0.09 -0.36
C TYR A 63 3.28 -0.34 -1.86
N ALA A 64 2.93 0.69 -2.62
CA ALA A 64 3.04 0.71 -4.08
C ALA A 64 3.93 1.88 -4.52
N LEU A 65 4.88 1.59 -5.41
CA LEU A 65 5.66 2.59 -6.12
C LEU A 65 5.10 2.69 -7.54
N CYS A 66 4.59 3.86 -7.90
CA CYS A 66 4.12 4.15 -9.25
C CYS A 66 5.12 5.07 -9.94
N THR A 67 5.50 4.73 -11.16
CA THR A 67 6.44 5.49 -11.98
C THR A 67 5.86 5.70 -13.37
N ASN A 68 6.11 6.86 -13.95
CA ASN A 68 5.72 7.18 -15.32
C ASN A 68 6.91 7.81 -16.02
N GLU A 69 7.50 7.05 -16.94
CA GLU A 69 8.69 7.44 -17.65
C GLU A 69 8.34 8.26 -18.90
N PHE A 70 9.02 9.39 -19.05
CA PHE A 70 8.96 10.22 -20.24
C PHE A 70 10.28 10.10 -20.96
N GLN A 71 10.26 9.43 -22.11
CA GLN A 71 11.40 9.42 -23.02
C GLN A 71 11.56 10.82 -23.62
N GLY A 72 12.52 11.57 -23.09
CA GLY A 72 12.94 12.86 -23.66
C GLY A 72 13.63 12.63 -25.01
N SER A 73 13.54 13.60 -25.92
CA SER A 73 14.01 13.44 -27.30
C SER A 73 15.53 13.36 -27.46
N ARG A 74 16.35 13.72 -26.45
CA ARG A 74 17.80 13.82 -26.64
C ARG A 74 18.74 13.42 -25.50
N LEU A 75 18.41 13.50 -24.20
CA LEU A 75 19.46 13.36 -23.17
C LEU A 75 19.12 12.60 -21.88
N ALA A 76 17.89 12.57 -21.36
CA ALA A 76 17.57 11.70 -20.23
C ALA A 76 16.06 11.47 -20.08
N SER A 77 15.71 10.28 -19.58
CA SER A 77 14.35 9.97 -19.16
C SER A 77 13.99 10.77 -17.91
N ARG A 78 12.89 11.51 -17.95
CA ARG A 78 12.27 12.05 -16.73
C ARG A 78 11.34 10.97 -16.19
N ILE A 79 11.44 10.68 -14.90
CA ILE A 79 10.53 9.79 -14.19
C ILE A 79 9.70 10.64 -13.25
N ASP A 80 8.40 10.69 -13.50
CA ASP A 80 7.44 11.15 -12.48
C ASP A 80 7.09 9.94 -11.60
N PHE A 81 7.08 10.12 -10.29
CA PHE A 81 6.85 9.03 -9.35
C PHE A 81 5.91 9.44 -8.22
N PHE A 82 5.25 8.45 -7.63
CA PHE A 82 4.63 8.59 -6.33
C PHE A 82 4.65 7.29 -5.54
N ILE A 83 4.62 7.42 -4.21
CA ILE A 83 4.66 6.33 -3.25
C ILE A 83 3.35 6.35 -2.48
N TYR A 84 2.67 5.20 -2.46
CA TYR A 84 1.35 5.07 -1.86
C TYR A 84 1.34 3.98 -0.80
N ASP A 85 0.78 4.28 0.36
CA ASP A 85 0.51 3.33 1.43
C ASP A 85 -0.87 2.72 1.21
N LEU A 86 -0.89 1.44 0.82
CA LEU A 86 -2.10 0.67 0.53
C LEU A 86 -2.90 0.34 1.79
N LYS A 87 -2.24 0.27 2.95
CA LYS A 87 -2.91 -0.06 4.21
C LYS A 87 -3.66 1.15 4.75
N ASN A 88 -3.00 2.30 4.74
CA ASN A 88 -3.55 3.53 5.28
C ASN A 88 -4.27 4.38 4.22
N ASN A 89 -4.21 3.99 2.94
CA ASN A 89 -4.78 4.72 1.80
C ASN A 89 -4.29 6.17 1.71
N ILE A 90 -2.98 6.38 1.92
CA ILE A 90 -2.37 7.71 1.90
C ILE A 90 -1.25 7.79 0.86
N LEU A 91 -1.14 8.97 0.25
CA LEU A 91 0.03 9.35 -0.54
C LEU A 91 1.16 9.70 0.43
N ILE A 92 2.30 9.02 0.31
CA ILE A 92 3.47 9.27 1.13
C ILE A 92 4.34 10.37 0.54
N GLU A 93 4.66 10.25 -0.75
CA GLU A 93 5.49 11.21 -1.47
C GLU A 93 5.17 11.17 -2.96
N GLU A 94 5.30 12.31 -3.64
CA GLU A 94 5.21 12.43 -5.09
C GLU A 94 6.28 13.40 -5.59
N GLY A 95 6.76 13.19 -6.81
CA GLY A 95 7.79 14.04 -7.38
C GLY A 95 8.22 13.64 -8.79
N SER A 96 9.27 14.31 -9.26
CA SER A 96 9.87 14.09 -10.57
C SER A 96 11.38 14.08 -10.46
N ILE A 97 12.05 13.17 -11.18
CA ILE A 97 13.50 13.09 -11.24
C ILE A 97 13.96 12.84 -12.68
N ILE A 98 15.16 13.30 -13.01
CA ILE A 98 15.90 12.88 -14.20
C ILE A 98 16.93 11.84 -13.73
N GLY A 99 16.61 10.57 -13.88
CA GLY A 99 17.34 9.49 -13.23
C GLY A 99 16.49 8.25 -13.04
N ASP A 100 16.88 7.40 -12.09
CA ASP A 100 16.20 6.15 -11.76
C ASP A 100 15.45 6.24 -10.42
N VAL A 101 14.34 5.50 -10.32
CA VAL A 101 13.58 5.33 -9.09
C VAL A 101 13.33 3.84 -8.86
N TYR A 102 13.83 3.30 -7.74
CA TYR A 102 13.73 1.87 -7.44
C TYR A 102 13.71 1.58 -5.94
N TRP A 103 13.24 0.39 -5.58
CA TRP A 103 13.31 -0.13 -4.22
C TRP A 103 14.74 -0.62 -3.92
N GLU A 104 15.34 -0.15 -2.83
CA GLU A 104 16.56 -0.76 -2.28
C GLU A 104 16.22 -1.92 -1.36
N ASP A 105 15.16 -1.78 -0.57
CA ASP A 105 14.63 -2.81 0.34
C ASP A 105 13.11 -2.62 0.55
N ASP A 106 12.53 -3.37 1.50
CA ASP A 106 11.09 -3.34 1.80
C ASP A 106 10.52 -1.97 2.21
N PHE A 107 11.38 -1.08 2.72
CA PHE A 107 11.00 0.21 3.31
C PHE A 107 11.84 1.38 2.78
N THR A 108 12.74 1.13 1.83
CA THR A 108 13.63 2.16 1.31
C THR A 108 13.50 2.27 -0.19
N ILE A 109 13.18 3.49 -0.66
CA ILE A 109 13.17 3.85 -2.07
C ILE A 109 14.33 4.79 -2.36
N ILE A 110 15.00 4.53 -3.49
CA ILE A 110 16.13 5.30 -3.97
C ILE A 110 15.68 6.17 -5.14
N LEU A 111 16.02 7.46 -5.06
CA LEU A 111 16.01 8.38 -6.18
C LEU A 111 17.47 8.61 -6.60
N ASP A 112 17.86 8.07 -7.75
CA ASP A 112 19.23 8.15 -8.27
C ASP A 112 19.29 9.10 -9.48
N PRO A 113 19.66 10.38 -9.29
CA PRO A 113 19.73 11.34 -10.39
C PRO A 113 20.92 11.06 -11.31
N TYR A 114 20.71 11.19 -12.63
CA TYR A 114 21.81 11.12 -13.60
C TYR A 114 22.74 12.34 -13.48
N VAL A 115 24.05 12.10 -13.44
CA VAL A 115 25.07 13.15 -13.26
C VAL A 115 25.20 13.98 -14.55
N GLY A 116 25.34 15.30 -14.41
CA GLY A 116 25.59 16.22 -15.53
C GLY A 116 24.33 16.79 -16.21
N MET A 117 23.14 16.37 -15.78
CA MET A 117 21.86 16.91 -16.23
C MET A 117 21.42 17.97 -15.22
N VAL A 118 21.71 19.24 -15.49
CA VAL A 118 21.25 20.36 -14.66
C VAL A 118 19.74 20.48 -14.85
N GLN A 119 18.94 20.27 -13.80
CA GLN A 119 17.57 20.79 -13.79
C GLN A 119 17.69 22.30 -13.98
N GLU A 120 16.99 22.86 -14.96
CA GLU A 120 17.08 24.27 -15.41
C GLU A 120 16.98 25.31 -14.27
N ASN A 121 16.56 24.90 -13.07
CA ASN A 121 16.37 25.75 -11.89
C ASN A 121 17.30 25.43 -10.70
N THR A 122 18.34 24.59 -10.85
CA THR A 122 19.25 24.25 -9.75
C THR A 122 20.59 24.99 -9.88
N PRO A 123 21.03 25.77 -8.87
CA PRO A 123 22.29 26.50 -8.93
C PRO A 123 23.48 25.54 -9.11
N ILE A 124 24.38 25.89 -10.03
CA ILE A 124 25.47 25.06 -10.62
C ILE A 124 26.58 24.66 -9.60
N ASN A 125 26.54 25.16 -8.37
CA ASN A 125 27.59 24.86 -7.39
C ASN A 125 27.34 23.55 -6.64
N ASN A 126 28.14 22.54 -7.02
CA ASN A 126 28.31 21.22 -6.42
C ASN A 126 27.45 20.10 -7.03
N THR A 127 27.86 19.62 -8.20
CA THR A 127 27.48 18.30 -8.77
C THR A 127 28.08 17.15 -7.95
N LYS A 128 27.73 17.06 -6.67
CA LYS A 128 27.85 15.82 -5.91
C LYS A 128 26.61 14.98 -6.19
N LYS A 129 26.79 13.75 -6.67
CA LYS A 129 25.72 12.75 -6.76
C LYS A 129 25.09 12.58 -5.38
N SER A 130 23.99 13.27 -5.11
CA SER A 130 23.24 13.12 -3.87
C SER A 130 22.07 12.19 -4.14
N VAL A 131 22.33 10.89 -4.04
CA VAL A 131 21.27 9.88 -4.02
C VAL A 131 20.34 10.20 -2.86
N LYS A 132 19.05 10.39 -3.14
CA LYS A 132 18.04 10.60 -2.08
C LYS A 132 17.45 9.25 -1.71
N LYS A 133 17.38 8.99 -0.40
CA LYS A 133 16.70 7.82 0.17
C LYS A 133 15.42 8.25 0.86
N ILE A 134 14.31 7.63 0.48
CA ILE A 134 13.01 7.80 1.14
C ILE A 134 12.81 6.58 2.04
N HIS A 135 12.70 6.81 3.34
CA HIS A 135 12.45 5.77 4.33
C HIS A 135 10.97 5.76 4.67
N LEU A 136 10.33 4.60 4.50
CA LEU A 136 8.94 4.37 4.84
C LEU A 136 8.82 3.88 6.28
N ASN A 137 7.63 4.05 6.86
CA ASN A 137 7.35 3.57 8.20
C ASN A 137 7.34 2.03 8.24
N LYS A 138 7.91 1.48 9.31
CA LYS A 138 7.97 0.02 9.54
C LYS A 138 6.67 -0.56 10.06
#